data_AF-A0A2H3D4P8-F1
#
_entry.id   AF-A0A2H3D4P8-F1
#
_cell.length_a   1.000
_cell.length_b   1.000
_cell.length_c   1.000
_cell.angle_alpha   90.00
_cell.angle_beta   90.00
_cell.angle_gamma   90.00
#
_symmetry.space_group_name_H-M   'P 1'
#
loop_
_entity.id
_entity.type
_entity.pdbx_description
1 polymer ?
#
loop_
_entity_poly.entity_id
_entity_poly.type
_entity_poly.pdbx_seq_one_letter_code
_entity_poly.pdbx_strand_id
1 'polypeptide(L)'
;MKCLRALCKSRNIMPFSLYLRDVTREGGNPVAGGGFADIWKGCLHDTQVCLKVLRVFCPEEQKARVLRDFCQEALVWRQLRHPNILPFLGVNEDLFSPRYCLISPWMVNGNIMSYLEAHPDHDRLTSVCQALCES
;
A
#
# COMPACT_ATOMS: atom_id res chain seq x y z
N MET A 1 -7.35 13.78 -15.30
CA MET A 1 -6.46 13.59 -14.12
C MET A 1 -6.00 14.88 -13.42
N LYS A 2 -6.07 16.08 -14.02
CA LYS A 2 -5.63 17.34 -13.36
C LYS A 2 -6.48 17.72 -12.14
N CYS A 3 -7.81 17.58 -12.22
CA CYS A 3 -8.73 17.95 -11.13
C CYS A 3 -8.59 17.06 -9.88
N LEU A 4 -8.37 15.75 -10.07
CA LEU A 4 -8.20 14.79 -8.97
C LEU A 4 -6.97 15.12 -8.11
N ARG A 5 -5.86 15.44 -8.80
CA ARG A 5 -4.60 15.81 -8.16
C ARG A 5 -4.71 17.17 -7.45
N ALA A 6 -5.46 18.12 -8.02
CA ALA A 6 -5.73 19.40 -7.39
C ALA A 6 -6.59 19.26 -6.12
N LEU A 7 -7.61 18.39 -6.13
CA LEU A 7 -8.47 18.13 -4.96
C LEU A 7 -7.72 17.45 -3.81
N CYS A 8 -6.94 16.40 -4.09
CA CYS A 8 -6.12 15.76 -3.06
C CYS A 8 -5.06 16.72 -2.49
N LYS A 9 -4.43 17.55 -3.33
CA LYS A 9 -3.43 18.54 -2.86
C LYS A 9 -4.04 19.67 -2.03
N SER A 10 -5.24 20.13 -2.38
CA SER A 10 -5.88 21.29 -1.73
C SER A 10 -6.68 20.92 -0.48
N ARG A 11 -7.22 19.70 -0.41
CA ARG A 11 -8.11 19.28 0.69
C ARG A 11 -7.67 18.03 1.44
N ASN A 12 -6.58 17.36 1.03
CA ASN A 12 -6.16 16.06 1.57
C ASN A 12 -7.28 15.00 1.54
N ILE A 13 -8.16 15.08 0.54
CA ILE A 13 -9.28 14.14 0.37
C ILE A 13 -8.97 13.24 -0.81
N MET A 14 -9.04 11.93 -0.58
CA MET A 14 -9.02 10.94 -1.64
C MET A 14 -10.43 10.78 -2.25
N PRO A 15 -10.54 10.55 -3.56
CA PRO A 15 -11.83 10.23 -4.17
C PRO A 15 -12.46 9.00 -3.50
N PHE A 16 -13.75 9.07 -3.17
CA PHE A 16 -14.49 7.95 -2.56
C PHE A 16 -14.32 6.62 -3.33
N SER A 17 -14.16 6.68 -4.65
CA SER A 17 -13.93 5.50 -5.50
C SER A 17 -12.63 4.74 -5.21
N LEU A 18 -11.71 5.29 -4.41
CA LEU A 18 -10.49 4.60 -4.01
C LEU A 18 -10.62 3.90 -2.65
N TYR A 19 -11.66 4.20 -1.88
CA TYR A 19 -11.87 3.58 -0.58
C TYR A 19 -12.50 2.19 -0.75
N LEU A 20 -11.78 1.16 -0.31
CA LEU A 20 -12.24 -0.22 -0.31
C LEU A 20 -12.66 -0.57 1.12
N ARG A 21 -13.98 -0.70 1.33
CA ARG A 21 -14.57 -0.93 2.66
C ARG A 21 -14.71 -2.41 3.00
N ASP A 22 -14.88 -3.25 1.99
CA ASP A 22 -15.13 -4.70 2.15
C ASP A 22 -13.83 -5.52 2.26
N VAL A 23 -12.78 -4.91 2.79
CA VAL A 23 -11.48 -5.55 3.00
C VAL A 23 -11.38 -6.06 4.43
N THR A 24 -10.90 -7.29 4.58
CA THR A 24 -10.70 -7.93 5.88
C THR A 24 -9.22 -8.23 6.09
N ARG A 25 -8.82 -8.33 7.36
CA ARG A 25 -7.47 -8.68 7.77
C ARG A 25 -7.41 -10.16 8.11
N GLU A 26 -6.35 -10.83 7.68
CA GLU A 26 -6.04 -12.20 8.08
C GLU A 26 -5.05 -12.22 9.23
N GLY A 27 -5.33 -13.03 10.24
CA GLY A 27 -4.46 -13.21 11.40
C GLY A 27 -4.48 -12.05 12.41
N GLY A 28 -3.73 -12.25 13.50
CA GLY A 28 -3.61 -11.31 14.61
C GLY A 28 -2.36 -10.42 14.57
N ASN A 29 -1.38 -10.73 13.72
CA ASN A 29 -0.08 -10.08 13.68
C ASN A 29 0.34 -9.73 12.24
N PRO A 30 1.16 -8.69 12.05
CA PRO A 30 1.72 -8.37 10.73
C PRO A 30 2.64 -9.50 10.25
N VAL A 31 2.67 -9.72 8.93
CA VAL A 31 3.53 -10.73 8.28
C VAL A 31 4.95 -10.22 8.05
N ALA A 32 5.10 -8.90 7.90
CA ALA A 32 6.38 -8.22 7.77
C ALA A 32 6.24 -6.77 8.26
N GLY A 33 7.36 -6.10 8.48
CA GLY A 33 7.38 -4.69 8.85
C GLY A 33 8.65 -4.01 8.35
N GLY A 34 8.48 -2.88 7.67
CA GLY A 34 9.58 -1.99 7.28
C GLY A 34 9.80 -0.91 8.32
N GLY A 35 10.54 0.16 7.95
CA GLY A 35 10.72 1.32 8.81
C GLY A 35 9.42 2.09 9.06
N PHE A 36 8.58 2.23 8.02
CA PHE A 36 7.44 3.15 8.02
C PHE A 36 6.07 2.47 7.91
N ALA A 37 6.02 1.16 7.70
CA ALA A 37 4.77 0.43 7.53
C ALA A 37 4.83 -1.00 8.08
N ASP A 38 3.66 -1.50 8.49
CA ASP A 38 3.41 -2.91 8.74
C ASP A 38 2.72 -3.52 7.51
N ILE A 39 3.16 -4.71 7.11
CA ILE A 39 2.51 -5.47 6.04
C ILE A 39 1.61 -6.51 6.69
N TRP A 40 0.35 -6.49 6.29
CA TRP A 40 -0.65 -7.47 6.68
C TRP A 40 -1.18 -8.18 5.45
N LYS A 41 -1.56 -9.43 5.66
CA LYS A 41 -2.33 -10.19 4.69
C LYS A 41 -3.81 -9.94 4.95
N GLY A 42 -4.60 -9.91 3.88
CA GLY A 42 -6.03 -9.66 3.96
C GLY A 42 -6.78 -10.27 2.79
N CYS A 43 -8.10 -10.13 2.82
CA CYS A 43 -8.98 -10.60 1.77
C CYS A 43 -9.90 -9.46 1.33
N LEU A 44 -10.04 -9.28 0.03
CA LEU A 44 -11.04 -8.41 -0.58
C LEU A 44 -11.97 -9.31 -1.40
N HIS A 45 -13.18 -9.52 -0.90
CA HIS A 45 -14.06 -10.61 -1.35
C HIS A 45 -13.33 -11.96 -1.23
N ASP A 46 -12.99 -12.62 -2.34
CA ASP A 46 -12.26 -13.89 -2.39
C ASP A 46 -10.81 -13.75 -2.89
N THR A 47 -10.33 -12.51 -3.05
CA THR A 47 -8.99 -12.23 -3.55
C THR A 47 -8.06 -11.84 -2.42
N GLN A 48 -6.93 -12.53 -2.35
CA GLN A 48 -5.86 -12.24 -1.41
C GLN A 48 -5.20 -10.90 -1.71
N VAL A 49 -5.10 -10.04 -0.69
CA VAL A 49 -4.53 -8.69 -0.80
C VAL A 49 -3.44 -8.45 0.22
N CYS A 50 -2.52 -7.56 -0.15
CA CYS A 50 -1.56 -6.94 0.73
C CYS A 50 -2.14 -5.65 1.30
N LEU A 51 -2.03 -5.50 2.62
CA LEU A 51 -2.48 -4.35 3.40
C LEU A 51 -1.24 -3.68 3.99
N LYS A 52 -0.78 -2.60 3.35
CA LYS A 52 0.36 -1.80 3.80
C LYS A 52 -0.15 -0.71 4.75
N VAL A 53 0.01 -0.94 6.04
CA VAL A 53 -0.51 -0.08 7.11
C VAL A 53 0.58 0.88 7.56
N LEU A 54 0.39 2.17 7.32
CA LEU A 54 1.37 3.19 7.67
C LEU A 54 1.48 3.34 9.19
N ARG A 55 2.71 3.34 9.70
CA ARG A 55 2.98 3.63 11.11
C ARG A 55 3.03 5.13 11.32
N VAL A 56 2.20 5.61 12.23
CA VAL A 56 2.15 7.03 12.60
C VAL A 56 3.02 7.23 13.84
N PHE A 57 4.22 7.79 13.66
CA PHE A 57 5.14 8.10 14.75
C PHE A 57 5.04 9.58 15.17
N CYS A 58 3.84 10.15 15.17
CA CYS A 58 3.66 11.58 15.38
C CYS A 58 2.53 11.87 16.38
N PRO A 59 2.62 12.96 17.16
CA PRO A 59 1.50 13.45 17.95
C PRO A 59 0.26 13.69 17.08
N GLU A 60 -0.95 13.58 17.66
CA GLU A 60 -2.25 13.80 16.98
C GLU A 60 -2.30 15.13 16.19
N GLU A 61 -1.60 16.15 16.67
CA GLU A 61 -1.46 17.47 16.02
C GLU A 61 -0.85 17.40 14.61
N GLN A 62 -0.17 16.31 14.26
CA GLN A 62 0.43 16.08 12.93
C GLN A 62 -0.41 15.18 12.02
N LYS A 63 -1.63 14.80 12.40
CA LYS A 63 -2.53 13.95 11.60
C LYS A 63 -2.76 14.47 10.18
N ALA A 64 -2.82 15.80 10.01
CA ALA A 64 -2.97 16.42 8.69
C ALA A 64 -1.74 16.21 7.78
N ARG A 65 -0.54 16.11 8.36
CA ARG A 65 0.68 15.78 7.60
C ARG A 65 0.68 14.32 7.18
N VAL A 66 0.36 13.41 8.10
CA VAL A 66 0.25 11.97 7.82
C VAL A 66 -0.76 11.71 6.70
N LEU A 67 -1.94 12.33 6.78
CA LEU A 67 -2.96 12.20 5.74
C LEU A 67 -2.48 12.73 4.38
N ARG A 68 -1.73 13.83 4.37
CA ARG A 68 -1.14 14.39 3.14
C ARG A 68 -0.14 13.42 2.51
N ASP A 69 0.76 12.86 3.32
CA ASP A 69 1.79 11.92 2.87
C ASP A 69 1.15 10.64 2.33
N PHE A 70 0.15 10.12 3.05
CA PHE A 70 -0.70 9.00 2.60
C PHE A 70 -1.40 9.28 1.26
N CYS A 71 -2.08 10.44 1.14
CA CYS A 71 -2.74 10.84 -0.10
C CYS A 71 -1.73 10.95 -1.25
N GLN A 72 -0.54 11.48 -0.97
CA GLN A 72 0.51 11.62 -1.97
C GLN A 72 1.04 10.26 -2.44
N GLU A 73 1.31 9.34 -1.52
CA GLU A 73 1.76 7.98 -1.84
C GLU A 73 0.72 7.24 -2.70
N ALA A 74 -0.55 7.24 -2.27
CA ALA A 74 -1.63 6.61 -3.00
C ALA A 74 -1.82 7.21 -4.41
N LEU A 75 -1.69 8.54 -4.55
CA LEU A 75 -1.78 9.19 -5.86
C LEU A 75 -0.61 8.86 -6.78
N VAL A 76 0.61 8.84 -6.25
CA VAL A 76 1.79 8.45 -7.03
C VAL A 76 1.64 7.02 -7.50
N TRP A 77 1.31 6.10 -6.58
CA TRP A 77 1.12 4.70 -6.92
C TRP A 77 0.00 4.48 -7.95
N ARG A 78 -1.15 5.16 -7.80
CA ARG A 78 -2.24 5.10 -8.78
C ARG A 78 -1.83 5.51 -10.20
N GLN A 79 -0.84 6.39 -10.34
CA GLN A 79 -0.35 6.86 -11.65
C GLN A 79 0.63 5.89 -12.31
N LEU A 80 1.23 4.99 -11.53
CA LEU A 80 2.19 4.01 -12.05
C LEU A 80 1.43 2.85 -12.68
N ARG A 81 1.52 2.73 -14.01
CA ARG A 81 0.88 1.67 -14.79
C ARG A 81 1.91 1.04 -15.71
N HIS A 82 2.47 -0.07 -15.27
CA HIS A 82 3.45 -0.84 -16.01
C HIS A 82 3.34 -2.31 -15.60
N PRO A 83 3.59 -3.29 -16.50
CA PRO A 83 3.54 -4.72 -16.17
C PRO A 83 4.39 -5.11 -14.96
N ASN A 84 5.51 -4.40 -14.76
CA ASN A 84 6.46 -4.65 -13.67
C ASN A 84 6.25 -3.75 -12.44
N ILE A 85 5.09 -3.09 -12.32
CA ILE A 85 4.76 -2.32 -11.11
C ILE A 85 3.49 -2.92 -10.53
N LEU A 86 3.54 -3.25 -9.24
CA LEU A 86 2.40 -3.83 -8.55
C LEU A 86 1.17 -2.91 -8.66
N PRO A 87 0.00 -3.43 -9.08
CA PRO A 87 -1.19 -2.62 -9.19
C PRO A 87 -1.64 -2.06 -7.84
N PHE A 88 -2.01 -0.77 -7.85
CA PHE A 88 -2.69 -0.14 -6.74
C PHE A 88 -4.20 -0.41 -6.82
N LEU A 89 -4.79 -1.01 -5.78
CA LEU A 89 -6.22 -1.31 -5.73
C LEU A 89 -7.01 -0.20 -5.06
N GLY A 90 -6.49 0.34 -3.95
CA GLY A 90 -7.21 1.36 -3.19
C GLY A 90 -6.64 1.60 -1.79
N VAL A 91 -7.47 2.22 -0.97
CA VAL A 91 -7.17 2.65 0.39
C VAL A 91 -8.24 2.18 1.38
N ASN A 92 -7.88 2.08 2.65
CA ASN A 92 -8.82 1.91 3.76
C ASN A 92 -8.35 2.71 4.98
N GLU A 93 -9.28 3.34 5.69
CA GLU A 93 -9.01 4.12 6.92
C GLU A 93 -9.69 3.57 8.17
N ASP A 94 -10.59 2.59 8.01
CA ASP A 94 -11.43 2.05 9.09
C ASP A 94 -10.80 0.83 9.75
N LEU A 95 -10.31 -0.13 8.96
CA LEU A 95 -9.84 -1.45 9.41
C LEU A 95 -8.66 -1.36 10.39
N PHE A 96 -7.82 -0.34 10.25
CA PHE A 96 -6.64 -0.12 11.10
C PHE A 96 -6.69 1.23 11.83
N SER A 97 -7.88 1.84 11.94
CA SER A 97 -8.06 3.14 12.57
C SER A 97 -7.37 3.20 13.95
N PRO A 98 -6.62 4.27 14.26
CA PRO A 98 -6.51 5.54 13.52
C PRO A 98 -5.46 5.56 12.39
N ARG A 99 -4.94 4.42 11.95
CA ARG A 99 -3.93 4.31 10.89
C ARG A 99 -4.56 4.13 9.50
N TYR A 100 -3.82 4.54 8.48
CA TYR A 100 -4.22 4.44 7.09
C TYR A 100 -3.56 3.25 6.39
N CYS A 101 -4.31 2.62 5.48
CA CYS A 101 -3.88 1.42 4.77
C CYS A 101 -3.92 1.62 3.25
N LEU A 102 -2.84 1.23 2.56
CA LEU A 102 -2.78 1.08 1.11
C LEU A 102 -2.99 -0.39 0.73
N ILE A 103 -3.70 -0.64 -0.36
CA ILE A 103 -4.14 -2.00 -0.73
C ILE A 103 -3.63 -2.34 -2.13
N SER A 104 -3.05 -3.54 -2.26
CA SER A 104 -2.54 -4.10 -3.50
C SER A 104 -2.77 -5.62 -3.54
N PRO A 105 -2.59 -6.31 -4.68
CA PRO A 105 -2.66 -7.78 -4.71
C PRO A 105 -1.61 -8.42 -3.80
N TRP A 106 -1.95 -9.57 -3.20
CA TRP A 106 -0.99 -10.34 -2.42
C TRP A 106 0.05 -11.00 -3.34
N MET A 107 1.34 -10.81 -3.01
CA MET A 107 2.44 -11.44 -3.74
C MET A 107 2.91 -12.67 -2.97
N VAL A 108 2.56 -13.87 -3.47
CA VAL A 108 2.85 -15.16 -2.82
C VAL A 108 4.35 -15.34 -2.56
N ASN A 109 5.19 -14.85 -3.46
CA ASN A 109 6.63 -14.99 -3.40
C ASN A 109 7.33 -14.00 -2.46
N GLY A 110 6.56 -13.25 -1.65
CA GLY A 110 7.13 -12.26 -0.74
C GLY A 110 7.85 -11.17 -1.52
N ASN A 111 8.90 -10.57 -0.93
CA ASN A 111 9.67 -9.52 -1.57
C ASN A 111 10.77 -10.05 -2.49
N ILE A 112 11.31 -9.16 -3.31
CA ILE A 112 12.26 -9.56 -4.34
C ILE A 112 13.59 -10.02 -3.77
N MET A 113 14.00 -9.48 -2.61
CA MET A 113 15.22 -9.89 -1.94
C MET A 113 15.10 -11.35 -1.49
N SER A 114 14.02 -11.69 -0.78
CA SER A 114 13.72 -13.05 -0.36
C SER A 114 13.52 -14.00 -1.56
N TYR A 115 12.90 -13.52 -2.64
CA TYR A 115 12.72 -14.32 -3.85
C TYR A 115 14.04 -14.64 -4.56
N LEU A 116 14.92 -13.64 -4.72
CA LEU A 116 16.23 -13.80 -5.34
C LEU A 116 17.20 -14.62 -4.49
N GLU A 117 17.10 -14.54 -3.16
CA GLU A 117 17.81 -15.45 -2.25
C GLU A 117 17.39 -16.91 -2.45
N ALA A 118 16.10 -17.14 -2.66
CA ALA A 118 15.56 -18.48 -2.92
C ALA A 118 15.80 -18.98 -4.36
N HIS A 119 16.03 -18.07 -5.33
CA HIS A 119 16.21 -18.37 -6.76
C HIS A 119 17.44 -17.66 -7.33
N PRO A 120 18.66 -18.08 -6.95
CA PRO A 120 19.91 -17.38 -7.32
C PRO A 120 20.19 -17.33 -8.83
N ASP A 121 19.64 -18.28 -9.60
CA ASP A 121 19.80 -18.38 -11.06
C ASP A 121 18.76 -17.54 -11.84
N HIS A 122 17.84 -16.86 -11.15
CA HIS A 122 16.82 -16.05 -11.80
C HIS A 122 17.41 -14.73 -12.34
N ASP A 123 17.05 -14.36 -13.57
CA ASP A 123 17.50 -13.11 -14.18
C ASP A 123 17.02 -11.89 -13.35
N ARG A 124 17.99 -11.19 -12.75
CA ARG A 124 17.79 -10.05 -11.85
C ARG A 124 17.18 -8.84 -12.56
N LEU A 125 17.28 -8.74 -13.88
CA LEU A 125 16.69 -7.64 -14.66
C LEU A 125 15.18 -7.81 -14.85
N THR A 126 14.71 -9.05 -14.91
CA THR A 126 13.28 -9.39 -15.00
C THR A 126 12.57 -9.26 -13.63
N SER A 127 13.33 -9.20 -12.55
CA SER A 127 12.88 -9.25 -11.15
C SER A 127 12.38 -7.93 -10.56
N VAL A 128 12.40 -6.79 -11.26
CA VAL A 128 12.13 -5.44 -10.68
C VAL A 128 10.63 -5.18 -10.33
N CYS A 129 9.88 -6.19 -9.90
CA CYS A 129 8.43 -6.10 -9.73
C CYS A 129 7.92 -5.55 -8.38
N GLN A 130 8.76 -5.03 -7.48
CA GLN A 130 8.33 -4.72 -6.11
C GLN A 130 8.85 -3.41 -5.53
N ALA A 131 8.74 -2.33 -6.29
CA ALA A 131 9.21 -1.04 -5.81
C ALA A 131 8.35 -0.40 -4.70
N LEU A 132 7.15 -0.88 -4.35
CA LEU A 132 6.19 -0.09 -3.54
C LEU A 132 5.59 -0.76 -2.29
N CYS A 133 5.61 -2.09 -2.16
CA CYS A 133 5.05 -2.72 -0.96
C CYS A 133 5.89 -2.44 0.29
N GLU A 134 7.21 -2.25 0.16
CA GLU A 134 8.12 -2.16 1.31
C GLU A 134 8.71 -0.76 1.57
N SER A 135 8.45 0.21 0.68
CA SER A 135 8.97 1.59 0.79
C SER A 135 8.39 2.36 1.97
#